data_AF-A0A7C7A3G2-F1
#
_entry.id   AF-A0A7C7A3G2-F1
#
_cell.length_a   1.000
_cell.length_b   1.000
_cell.length_c   1.000
_cell.angle_alpha   90.00
_cell.angle_beta   90.00
_cell.angle_gamma   90.00
#
_symmetry.space_group_name_H-M   'P 1'
#
loop_
_entity.id
_entity.type
_entity.pdbx_description
1 polymer ?
#
loop_
_entity_poly.entity_id
_entity_poly.type
_entity_poly.pdbx_seq_one_letter_code
_entity_poly.pdbx_strand_id
1 'polypeptide(L)'
;MNPIEKLQVELNKNKGVRIGQTAVVSRKVHTISPNTPENASIIVNADAGQVFYHRSAQNEIIHMDIFHEITTFNLKQMADFLKKNLIESSLGYLLDNMDIQTGSGGGRLTGNLSYGITETLIKNHLNHVHLAVLLPDEELKNIFLIVDKVEEALREQDVELRKIERIRHEIGNSPMDMS
;
A
#
# COMPACT_ATOMS: atom_id res chain seq x y z
N MET A 1 3.60 -11.14 -22.66
CA MET A 1 3.07 -11.21 -21.29
C MET A 1 2.36 -9.91 -21.02
N ASN A 2 1.07 -9.96 -20.71
CA ASN A 2 0.29 -8.77 -20.38
C ASN A 2 0.71 -8.24 -18.98
N PRO A 3 0.37 -6.99 -18.61
CA PRO A 3 0.78 -6.42 -17.33
C PRO A 3 0.31 -7.22 -16.10
N ILE A 4 -0.88 -7.85 -16.17
CA ILE A 4 -1.47 -8.62 -15.07
C ILE A 4 -0.71 -9.93 -14.87
N GLU A 5 -0.41 -10.66 -15.96
CA GLU A 5 0.42 -11.86 -15.94
C GLU A 5 1.81 -11.56 -15.38
N LYS A 6 2.40 -10.42 -15.78
CA LYS A 6 3.71 -10.00 -15.27
C LYS A 6 3.64 -9.71 -13.78
N LEU A 7 2.60 -9.01 -13.32
CA LEU A 7 2.36 -8.75 -11.90
C LEU A 7 2.28 -10.07 -11.13
N GLN A 8 1.41 -10.99 -11.56
CA GLN A 8 1.22 -12.29 -10.91
C GLN A 8 2.52 -13.09 -10.84
N VAL A 9 3.27 -13.16 -11.94
CA VAL A 9 4.56 -13.88 -12.00
C VAL A 9 5.59 -13.31 -11.03
N GLU A 10 5.68 -11.98 -10.90
CA GLU A 10 6.65 -11.37 -9.99
C GLU A 10 6.20 -11.48 -8.51
N LEU A 11 4.90 -11.33 -8.23
CA LEU A 11 4.37 -11.58 -6.87
C LEU A 11 4.60 -13.03 -6.43
N ASN A 12 4.45 -14.00 -7.34
CA ASN A 12 4.73 -15.42 -7.06
C ASN A 12 6.22 -15.71 -6.82
N LYS A 13 7.12 -14.82 -7.26
CA LYS A 13 8.55 -14.84 -6.93
C LYS A 13 8.88 -14.05 -5.66
N ASN A 14 7.88 -13.65 -4.87
CA ASN A 14 8.02 -12.81 -3.68
C ASN A 14 8.65 -11.44 -3.96
N LYS A 15 8.51 -10.93 -5.19
CA LYS A 15 9.07 -9.63 -5.58
C LYS A 15 8.02 -8.54 -5.53
N GLY A 16 8.45 -7.34 -5.13
CA GLY A 16 7.70 -6.12 -5.37
C GLY A 16 7.76 -5.66 -6.82
N VAL A 17 6.66 -5.06 -7.27
CA VAL A 17 6.42 -4.57 -8.62
C VAL A 17 6.05 -3.10 -8.55
N ARG A 18 6.61 -2.29 -9.45
CA ARG A 18 6.20 -0.88 -9.60
C ARG A 18 4.96 -0.82 -10.49
N ILE A 19 3.92 -0.14 -10.02
CA ILE A 19 2.74 0.23 -10.82
C ILE A 19 2.84 1.73 -11.12
N GLY A 20 2.78 2.08 -12.40
CA GLY A 20 3.03 3.46 -12.84
C GLY A 20 4.41 3.97 -12.42
N GLN A 21 4.45 5.17 -11.85
CA GLN A 21 5.67 5.81 -11.36
C GLN A 21 5.72 5.90 -9.83
N THR A 22 4.57 5.82 -9.16
CA THR A 22 4.36 6.26 -7.78
C THR A 22 4.11 5.09 -6.83
N ALA A 23 3.80 3.89 -7.32
CA ALA A 23 3.28 2.82 -6.48
C ALA A 23 4.19 1.59 -6.49
N VAL A 24 4.34 0.97 -5.33
CA VAL A 24 5.02 -0.31 -5.13
C VAL A 24 4.03 -1.30 -4.56
N VAL A 25 3.95 -2.48 -5.18
CA VAL A 25 3.00 -3.54 -4.82
C VAL A 25 3.75 -4.83 -4.58
N SER A 26 3.51 -5.49 -3.44
CA SER A 26 4.04 -6.82 -3.16
C SER A 26 3.15 -7.58 -2.18
N ARG A 27 3.51 -8.83 -1.85
CA ARG A 27 2.92 -9.59 -0.72
C ARG A 27 3.81 -9.56 0.53
N LYS A 28 4.85 -8.75 0.48
CA LYS A 28 5.95 -8.69 1.45
C LYS A 28 6.00 -7.32 2.10
N VAL A 29 6.67 -7.26 3.24
CA VAL A 29 6.88 -5.99 3.94
C VAL A 29 7.74 -5.07 3.08
N HIS A 30 7.35 -3.81 3.03
CA HIS A 30 8.12 -2.75 2.40
C HIS A 30 8.84 -1.95 3.49
N THR A 31 10.01 -1.43 3.14
CA THR A 31 10.77 -0.51 3.98
C THR A 31 11.32 0.60 3.09
N ILE A 32 11.48 1.78 3.68
CA ILE A 32 12.01 2.96 3.00
C ILE A 32 13.08 3.55 3.89
N SER A 33 14.22 3.85 3.31
CA SER A 33 15.28 4.58 4.01
C SER A 33 15.02 6.08 3.90
N PRO A 34 14.99 6.84 5.02
CA PRO A 34 14.90 8.29 4.97
C PRO A 34 16.04 8.95 4.18
N ASN A 35 17.20 8.28 4.07
CA ASN A 35 18.35 8.79 3.32
C ASN A 35 18.21 8.59 1.80
N THR A 36 17.33 7.70 1.36
CA THR A 36 17.07 7.43 -0.06
C THR A 36 15.58 7.12 -0.29
N PRO A 37 14.68 8.10 -0.08
CA PRO A 37 13.24 7.89 -0.16
C PRO A 37 12.76 7.47 -1.56
N GLU A 38 13.55 7.74 -2.60
CA GLU A 38 13.32 7.30 -3.97
C GLU A 38 13.49 5.79 -4.19
N ASN A 39 14.03 5.08 -3.19
CA ASN A 39 14.23 3.63 -3.22
C ASN A 39 13.29 2.95 -2.22
N ALA A 40 12.50 1.98 -2.70
CA ALA A 40 11.72 1.09 -1.86
C ALA A 40 12.42 -0.28 -1.73
N SER A 41 12.51 -0.80 -0.51
CA SER A 41 13.08 -2.13 -0.23
C SER A 41 11.97 -3.11 0.13
N ILE A 42 11.94 -4.24 -0.56
CA ILE A 42 11.02 -5.34 -0.34
C ILE A 42 11.74 -6.40 0.48
N ILE A 43 11.24 -6.68 1.68
CA ILE A 43 11.84 -7.68 2.56
C ILE A 43 11.27 -9.05 2.21
N VAL A 44 11.94 -9.76 1.30
CA VAL A 44 11.34 -10.90 0.57
C VAL A 44 10.99 -12.09 1.47
N ASN A 45 11.58 -12.18 2.65
CA ASN A 45 11.31 -13.20 3.68
C ASN A 45 10.29 -12.76 4.75
N ALA A 46 9.69 -11.57 4.64
CA ALA A 46 8.69 -11.07 5.58
C ALA A 46 7.34 -10.92 4.87
N ASP A 47 6.40 -11.83 5.14
CA ASP A 47 5.06 -11.81 4.55
C ASP A 47 4.19 -10.72 5.20
N ALA A 48 3.61 -9.84 4.40
CA ALA A 48 2.82 -8.71 4.92
C ALA A 48 1.59 -9.19 5.71
N GLY A 49 0.90 -10.24 5.25
CA GLY A 49 -0.26 -10.79 5.93
C GLY A 49 0.10 -11.42 7.27
N GLN A 50 1.20 -12.16 7.33
CA GLN A 50 1.65 -12.77 8.59
C GLN A 50 2.16 -11.73 9.58
N VAL A 51 2.88 -10.70 9.11
CA VAL A 51 3.49 -9.69 9.96
C VAL A 51 2.46 -8.71 10.50
N PHE A 52 1.61 -8.14 9.63
CA PHE A 52 0.65 -7.10 10.03
C PHE A 52 -0.64 -7.67 10.64
N TYR A 53 -1.07 -8.85 10.17
CA TYR A 53 -2.40 -9.39 10.45
C TYR A 53 -2.39 -10.78 11.09
N HIS A 54 -1.22 -11.33 11.40
CA HIS A 54 -1.06 -12.67 11.97
C HIS A 54 -1.79 -13.77 11.17
N ARG A 55 -1.88 -13.61 9.85
CA ARG A 55 -2.48 -14.62 8.96
C ARG A 55 -1.73 -15.94 9.09
N SER A 56 -2.48 -17.05 9.11
CA SER A 56 -1.89 -18.39 9.13
C SER A 56 -1.31 -18.77 7.76
N ALA A 57 -2.00 -18.41 6.68
CA ALA A 57 -1.52 -18.59 5.32
C ALA A 57 -0.69 -17.38 4.85
N GLN A 58 0.32 -17.66 4.03
CA GLN A 58 1.16 -16.64 3.40
C GLN A 58 0.50 -16.10 2.14
N ASN A 59 0.95 -14.93 1.69
CA ASN A 59 0.65 -14.37 0.38
C ASN A 59 -0.82 -13.99 0.15
N GLU A 60 -1.63 -13.88 1.21
CA GLU A 60 -3.04 -13.50 1.10
C GLU A 60 -3.25 -11.97 1.02
N ILE A 61 -2.34 -11.19 1.62
CA ILE A 61 -2.43 -9.73 1.64
C ILE A 61 -1.57 -9.15 0.53
N ILE A 62 -2.21 -8.32 -0.31
CA ILE A 62 -1.53 -7.39 -1.21
C ILE A 62 -1.22 -6.12 -0.42
N HIS A 63 0.06 -5.83 -0.31
CA HIS A 63 0.60 -4.64 0.34
C HIS A 63 1.03 -3.64 -0.73
N MET A 64 0.53 -2.40 -0.62
CA MET A 64 0.74 -1.33 -1.59
C MET A 64 1.15 -0.05 -0.89
N ASP A 65 2.22 0.58 -1.36
CA ASP A 65 2.57 1.95 -0.97
C ASP A 65 2.49 2.86 -2.20
N ILE A 66 1.70 3.93 -2.11
CA ILE A 66 1.55 4.96 -3.14
C ILE A 66 2.20 6.24 -2.64
N PHE A 67 3.28 6.64 -3.30
CA PHE A 67 4.20 7.68 -2.82
C PHE A 67 3.79 9.08 -3.24
N HIS A 68 3.90 10.01 -2.29
CA HIS A 68 3.65 11.43 -2.46
C HIS A 68 4.74 12.27 -1.77
N GLU A 69 4.65 13.60 -1.89
CA GLU A 69 5.49 14.54 -1.16
C GLU A 69 5.34 14.39 0.36
N ILE A 70 6.27 14.91 1.15
CA ILE A 70 6.19 14.81 2.61
C ILE A 70 5.11 15.76 3.11
N THR A 71 3.92 15.25 3.40
CA THR A 71 2.77 16.06 3.85
C THR A 71 1.70 15.21 4.53
N THR A 72 0.72 15.87 5.13
CA THR A 72 -0.51 15.27 5.63
C THR A 72 -1.69 15.80 4.83
N PHE A 73 -2.70 14.97 4.63
CA PHE A 73 -3.93 15.34 3.93
C PHE A 73 -5.16 14.80 4.70
N ASN A 74 -6.36 15.10 4.22
CA ASN A 74 -7.59 14.66 4.85
C ASN A 74 -7.88 13.18 4.54
N LEU A 75 -7.44 12.31 5.46
CA LEU A 75 -7.65 10.86 5.36
C LEU A 75 -9.13 10.48 5.23
N LYS A 76 -10.04 11.19 5.90
CA LYS A 76 -11.48 10.90 5.80
C LYS A 76 -12.00 11.20 4.39
N GLN A 77 -11.59 12.32 3.81
CA GLN A 77 -11.95 12.67 2.43
C GLN A 77 -11.43 11.62 1.44
N MET A 78 -10.18 11.19 1.57
CA MET A 78 -9.62 10.11 0.74
C MET A 78 -10.39 8.79 0.92
N ALA A 79 -10.67 8.38 2.16
CA ALA A 79 -11.40 7.15 2.41
C ALA A 79 -12.83 7.20 1.84
N ASP A 80 -13.52 8.35 1.97
CA ASP A 80 -14.86 8.55 1.38
C ASP A 80 -14.80 8.50 -0.16
N PHE A 81 -13.77 9.08 -0.77
CA PHE A 81 -13.51 9.00 -2.20
C PHE A 81 -13.27 7.56 -2.67
N LEU A 82 -12.39 6.81 -1.99
CA LEU A 82 -12.09 5.42 -2.31
C LEU A 82 -13.33 4.53 -2.16
N LYS A 83 -14.09 4.69 -1.05
CA LYS A 83 -15.33 3.95 -0.82
C LYS A 83 -16.31 4.11 -1.97
N LYS A 84 -16.57 5.36 -2.38
CA LYS A 84 -17.48 5.68 -3.49
C LYS A 84 -17.02 4.99 -4.78
N ASN A 85 -15.76 5.16 -5.17
CA ASN A 85 -15.22 4.63 -6.42
C ASN A 85 -15.18 3.09 -6.44
N LEU A 86 -14.86 2.45 -5.31
CA LEU A 86 -14.88 0.99 -5.20
C LEU A 86 -16.31 0.44 -5.31
N ILE A 87 -17.30 1.10 -4.71
CA ILE A 87 -18.72 0.70 -4.86
C ILE A 87 -19.17 0.85 -6.32
N GLU A 88 -18.89 1.99 -6.94
CA GLU A 88 -19.24 2.26 -8.35
C GLU A 88 -18.57 1.27 -9.32
N SER A 89 -17.39 0.75 -8.95
CA SER A 89 -16.65 -0.24 -9.72
C SER A 89 -17.03 -1.69 -9.40
N SER A 90 -18.10 -1.93 -8.63
CA SER A 90 -18.52 -3.27 -8.17
C SER A 90 -17.49 -3.99 -7.28
N LEU A 91 -16.62 -3.22 -6.61
CA LEU A 91 -15.59 -3.68 -5.67
C LEU A 91 -15.90 -3.34 -4.21
N GLY A 92 -17.17 -3.03 -3.90
CA GLY A 92 -17.59 -2.67 -2.54
C GLY A 92 -17.32 -3.76 -1.48
N TYR A 93 -17.17 -5.02 -1.89
CA TYR A 93 -16.80 -6.12 -0.98
C TYR A 93 -15.34 -6.00 -0.46
N LEU A 94 -14.49 -5.20 -1.10
CA LEU A 94 -13.13 -4.95 -0.63
C LEU A 94 -13.08 -4.01 0.57
N LEU A 95 -14.15 -3.25 0.85
CA LEU A 95 -14.12 -2.22 1.89
C LEU A 95 -13.86 -2.80 3.28
N ASP A 96 -14.42 -3.97 3.58
CA ASP A 96 -14.18 -4.67 4.85
C ASP A 96 -12.84 -5.43 4.90
N ASN A 97 -12.15 -5.47 3.76
CA ASN A 97 -10.93 -6.24 3.51
C ASN A 97 -9.75 -5.33 3.13
N MET A 98 -9.89 -4.02 3.33
CA MET A 98 -8.92 -3.00 2.98
C MET A 98 -8.70 -2.06 4.16
N ASP A 99 -7.46 -2.01 4.61
CA ASP A 99 -6.99 -1.04 5.58
C ASP A 99 -6.10 0.00 4.89
N ILE A 100 -6.14 1.22 5.42
CA ILE A 100 -5.35 2.37 4.97
C ILE A 100 -4.57 2.95 6.14
N GLN A 101 -3.32 3.34 5.91
CA GLN A 101 -2.49 4.07 6.86
C GLN A 101 -1.76 5.20 6.15
N THR A 102 -1.73 6.38 6.77
CA THR A 102 -1.08 7.59 6.27
C THR A 102 -0.45 8.37 7.43
N GLY A 103 0.23 9.47 7.12
CA GLY A 103 0.71 10.43 8.13
C GLY A 103 -0.39 11.15 8.90
N SER A 104 -1.67 10.97 8.55
CA SER A 104 -2.82 11.56 9.24
C SER A 104 -3.61 10.56 10.09
N GLY A 105 -3.16 9.30 10.17
CA GLY A 105 -3.84 8.20 10.85
C GLY A 105 -4.12 7.01 9.92
N GLY A 106 -4.95 6.08 10.38
CA GLY A 106 -5.27 4.88 9.62
C GLY A 106 -6.37 4.04 10.24
N GLY A 107 -6.67 2.92 9.59
CA GLY A 107 -7.70 1.97 9.97
C GLY A 107 -8.34 1.30 8.76
N ARG A 108 -9.35 0.48 9.03
CA ARG A 108 -10.18 -0.12 7.98
C ARG A 108 -11.03 0.93 7.28
N LEU A 109 -11.23 0.82 5.96
CA LEU A 109 -12.05 1.77 5.21
C LEU A 109 -13.50 1.88 5.73
N THR A 110 -14.08 0.78 6.21
CA THR A 110 -15.42 0.76 6.85
C THR A 110 -15.40 1.14 8.33
N GLY A 111 -14.23 1.21 8.95
CA GLY A 111 -14.06 1.45 10.37
C GLY A 111 -13.77 2.91 10.74
N ASN A 112 -13.33 3.09 11.98
CA ASN A 112 -12.79 4.38 12.42
C ASN A 112 -11.36 4.54 11.87
N LEU A 113 -11.01 5.76 11.44
CA LEU A 113 -9.72 6.10 10.84
C LEU A 113 -8.77 6.79 11.84
N SER A 114 -9.02 6.57 13.13
CA SER A 114 -8.26 7.16 14.24
C SER A 114 -7.22 6.21 14.84
N TYR A 115 -6.86 5.14 14.12
CA TYR A 115 -5.76 4.24 14.51
C TYR A 115 -4.44 4.76 13.94
N GLY A 116 -3.35 4.17 14.39
CA GLY A 116 -2.05 4.45 13.80
C GLY A 116 -1.58 5.89 13.97
N ILE A 117 -1.83 6.45 15.16
CA ILE A 117 -1.56 7.85 15.52
C ILE A 117 -0.33 8.02 16.41
N THR A 118 0.47 6.97 16.59
CA THR A 118 1.76 7.11 17.28
C THR A 118 2.67 8.03 16.45
N GLU A 119 3.53 8.78 17.13
CA GLU A 119 4.45 9.71 16.45
C GLU A 119 5.35 8.98 15.43
N THR A 120 5.80 7.78 15.77
CA THR A 120 6.59 6.92 14.88
C THR A 120 5.80 6.51 13.63
N LEU A 121 4.58 5.97 13.78
CA LEU A 121 3.79 5.54 12.63
C LEU A 121 3.46 6.71 11.72
N ILE A 122 3.05 7.85 12.29
CA ILE A 122 2.77 9.06 11.54
C ILE A 122 3.99 9.45 10.71
N LYS A 123 5.17 9.57 11.34
CA LYS A 123 6.41 9.93 10.63
C LYS A 123 6.76 8.94 9.53
N ASN A 124 6.58 7.64 9.77
CA ASN A 124 6.84 6.59 8.80
C ASN A 124 5.93 6.70 7.57
N HIS A 125 4.72 7.26 7.71
CA HIS A 125 3.71 7.34 6.65
C HIS A 125 3.45 8.77 6.13
N LEU A 126 4.33 9.74 6.41
CA LEU A 126 4.20 11.12 5.91
C LEU A 126 4.37 11.27 4.39
N ASN A 127 4.87 10.24 3.70
CA ASN A 127 5.25 10.32 2.29
C ASN A 127 4.62 9.24 1.40
N HIS A 128 3.67 8.48 1.95
CA HIS A 128 2.93 7.49 1.19
C HIS A 128 1.58 7.16 1.83
N VAL A 129 0.67 6.70 0.97
CA VAL A 129 -0.53 5.98 1.37
C VAL A 129 -0.19 4.51 1.41
N HIS A 130 -0.20 3.93 2.59
CA HIS A 130 -0.08 2.49 2.81
C HIS A 130 -1.45 1.85 2.73
N LEU A 131 -1.57 0.80 1.91
CA LEU A 131 -2.76 -0.04 1.80
C LEU A 131 -2.40 -1.50 1.98
N ALA A 132 -3.24 -2.20 2.74
CA ALA A 132 -3.22 -3.66 2.84
C ALA A 132 -4.59 -4.21 2.48
N VAL A 133 -4.62 -5.11 1.50
CA VAL A 133 -5.86 -5.62 0.91
C VAL A 133 -5.83 -7.13 0.84
N LEU A 134 -6.86 -7.78 1.37
CA LEU A 134 -7.12 -9.20 1.11
C LEU A 134 -7.75 -9.32 -0.27
N LEU A 135 -6.95 -9.70 -1.28
CA LEU A 135 -7.35 -9.73 -2.69
C LEU A 135 -6.87 -11.04 -3.35
N PRO A 136 -7.78 -11.83 -3.96
CA PRO A 136 -7.40 -13.07 -4.63
C PRO A 136 -6.68 -12.82 -5.97
N ASP A 137 -5.95 -13.83 -6.44
CA ASP A 137 -5.09 -13.74 -7.62
C ASP A 137 -5.86 -13.45 -8.92
N GLU A 138 -7.10 -13.92 -9.02
CA GLU A 138 -8.00 -13.69 -10.15
C GLU A 138 -8.38 -12.21 -10.30
N GLU A 139 -8.19 -11.43 -9.24
CA GLU A 139 -8.62 -10.05 -9.13
C GLU A 139 -7.46 -9.04 -9.13
N LEU A 140 -6.21 -9.48 -9.38
CA LEU A 140 -5.03 -8.61 -9.38
C LEU A 140 -5.14 -7.41 -10.34
N LYS A 141 -6.00 -7.48 -11.36
CA LYS A 141 -6.31 -6.32 -12.23
C LYS A 141 -6.86 -5.12 -11.46
N ASN A 142 -7.52 -5.34 -10.32
CA ASN A 142 -8.13 -4.30 -9.49
C ASN A 142 -7.07 -3.43 -8.79
N ILE A 143 -5.83 -3.91 -8.66
CA ILE A 143 -4.71 -3.13 -8.12
C ILE A 143 -4.47 -1.87 -8.96
N PHE A 144 -4.57 -1.97 -10.29
CA PHE A 144 -4.38 -0.81 -11.17
C PHE A 144 -5.44 0.27 -10.92
N LEU A 145 -6.69 -0.14 -10.72
CA LEU A 145 -7.78 0.77 -10.36
C LEU A 145 -7.55 1.40 -8.98
N ILE A 146 -7.17 0.60 -7.98
CA ILE A 146 -6.93 1.11 -6.62
C ILE A 146 -5.81 2.15 -6.64
N VAL A 147 -4.69 1.87 -7.30
CA VAL A 147 -3.57 2.82 -7.45
C VAL A 147 -4.04 4.10 -8.13
N ASP A 148 -4.75 4.01 -9.26
CA ASP A 148 -5.29 5.16 -9.98
C ASP A 148 -6.19 6.04 -9.09
N LYS A 149 -7.07 5.42 -8.30
CA LYS A 149 -7.99 6.14 -7.40
C LYS A 149 -7.32 6.73 -6.17
N VAL A 150 -6.26 6.13 -5.66
CA VAL A 150 -5.44 6.77 -4.61
C VAL A 150 -4.71 7.98 -5.17
N GLU A 151 -4.09 7.85 -6.36
CA GLU A 151 -3.42 8.97 -7.02
C GLU A 151 -4.39 10.13 -7.32
N GLU A 152 -5.60 9.82 -7.78
CA GLU A 152 -6.66 10.81 -8.03
C GLU A 152 -7.06 11.52 -6.73
N ALA A 153 -7.31 10.78 -5.64
CA ALA A 153 -7.67 11.35 -4.34
C ALA A 153 -6.56 12.22 -3.72
N LEU A 154 -5.29 11.94 -4.01
CA LEU A 154 -4.16 12.78 -3.61
C LEU A 154 -4.15 14.09 -4.41
N ARG A 155 -4.29 14.00 -5.74
CA ARG A 155 -4.34 15.18 -6.62
C ARG A 155 -5.53 16.11 -6.32
N GLU A 156 -6.69 15.56 -5.96
CA GLU A 156 -7.87 16.35 -5.53
C GLU A 156 -7.64 17.16 -4.24
N GLN A 157 -6.60 16.82 -3.47
CA GLN A 157 -6.20 17.50 -2.25
C GLN A 157 -4.90 18.30 -2.43
N ASP A 158 -4.53 18.60 -3.68
CA ASP A 158 -3.30 19.32 -4.03
C ASP A 158 -2.02 18.67 -3.46
N VAL A 159 -2.00 17.34 -3.34
CA VAL A 159 -0.83 16.58 -2.89
C VAL A 159 -0.03 16.09 -4.10
N GLU A 160 1.24 16.48 -4.16
CA GLU A 160 2.14 16.12 -5.24
C GLU A 160 2.56 14.65 -5.17
N LEU A 161 2.42 13.94 -6.30
CA LEU A 161 2.83 12.55 -6.42
C LEU A 161 4.35 12.44 -6.55
N ARG A 162 4.92 11.40 -5.93
CA ARG A 162 6.36 11.20 -5.92
C ARG A 162 6.72 9.90 -6.63
N LYS A 163 7.70 9.99 -7.53
CA LYS A 163 8.23 8.83 -8.25
C LYS A 163 9.11 7.96 -7.37
N ILE A 164 9.00 6.65 -7.55
CA ILE A 164 9.97 5.66 -7.10
C ILE A 164 10.94 5.34 -8.23
N GLU A 165 12.22 5.57 -7.96
CA GLU A 165 13.31 5.34 -8.91
C GLU A 165 13.72 3.86 -8.94
N ARG A 166 13.75 3.20 -7.79
CA ARG A 166 14.22 1.82 -7.68
C ARG A 166 13.43 1.01 -6.66
N ILE A 167 13.25 -0.28 -6.98
CA ILE A 167 12.83 -1.31 -6.03
C ILE A 167 14.04 -2.21 -5.76
N ARG A 168 14.33 -2.46 -4.49
CA ARG A 168 15.34 -3.42 -4.03
C ARG A 168 14.64 -4.60 -3.38
N HIS A 169 15.24 -5.78 -3.47
CA HIS A 169 14.74 -7.00 -2.85
C HIS A 169 15.80 -7.47 -1.87
N GLU A 170 15.47 -7.50 -0.59
CA GLU A 170 16.41 -7.68 0.51
C GLU A 170 15.94 -8.79 1.45
N ILE A 171 16.87 -9.44 2.14
CA ILE A 171 16.58 -10.40 3.20
C ILE A 171 16.65 -9.65 4.54
N GLY A 172 15.54 -9.67 5.28
CA GLY A 172 15.47 -9.08 6.61
C GLY A 172 16.22 -9.93 7.62
N ASN A 173 17.10 -9.29 8.41
CA ASN A 173 18.02 -9.95 9.35
C ASN A 173 17.75 -9.59 10.84
N SER A 174 16.66 -8.87 11.16
CA SER A 174 16.33 -8.40 12.52
C SER A 174 14.83 -8.08 12.64
N PRO A 175 14.25 -7.97 13.86
CA PRO A 175 12.86 -7.54 14.01
C PRO A 175 12.73 -6.15 13.39
N MET A 176 11.88 -6.01 12.38
CA MET A 176 11.57 -4.70 11.83
C MET A 176 10.71 -3.94 12.82
N ASP A 177 11.05 -2.68 13.05
CA ASP A 177 10.16 -1.77 13.76
C ASP A 177 9.01 -1.42 12.82
N MET A 178 7.86 -2.03 13.07
CA MET A 178 6.64 -1.92 12.26
C MET A 178 5.68 -0.86 12.83
N SER A 179 6.20 0.03 13.70
CA SER A 179 5.42 0.98 14.49
C SER A 179 5.19 2.34 13.86
#